data_AF-A0A0C2TJP5-F1
#
_entry.id   AF-A0A0C2TJP5-F1
#
_cell.length_a   1.000
_cell.length_b   1.000
_cell.length_c   1.000
_cell.angle_alpha   90.00
_cell.angle_beta   90.00
_cell.angle_gamma   90.00
#
_symmetry.space_group_name_H-M   'P 1'
#
loop_
_entity.id
_entity.type
_entity.pdbx_description
1 polymer ?
#
loop_
_entity_poly.entity_id
_entity_poly.type
_entity_poly.pdbx_seq_one_letter_code
_entity_poly.pdbx_strand_id
1 'polypeptide(L)'
;MPITHHSSQISSLQRGTARDMLISSDTVQGPIFSLEIIAEIIGYLHDDKKTLLTLGLVSKQALYESRHHLFSTVYFSGPYNGFQVWKDFDEFLWLVDVAWTSFTPTIQCISIQYADDTAILVRLGDISLARIRTNLPNVKSLRLLSLHWTSVPSYILDLVFQLHIKHLSLDGMHDCDATNLLDLFRRFPPSLRTLDFKGMRSAKIPDRPDLSKELSIFHRPFRFETLDSQSLLLFESVWHPSICHDLDIKVKSFRLQPLYNKVWLHQREDPFIFRFLQHIAPSLENLKISMACLALPYDPKTSLLDPIPVSQCINLRSLEIEKIRLEEQAPYSATIIDVVQNFLSSLPSPRTLQAISIGIEFIAMQSLKRRLTMLELFKWSSLVETVQRLFPNLNRLAIHIGGGLCWFENPTSNPYIYLLRRITKVRDLEEKGVIELYVH
;
A
#
# COMPACT_ATOMS: atom_id res chain seq x y z
N MET A 1 74.20 30.96 -14.38
CA MET A 1 73.88 32.36 -14.05
C MET A 1 72.49 32.68 -14.58
N PRO A 2 71.56 33.20 -13.78
CA PRO A 2 71.64 33.35 -12.32
C PRO A 2 71.15 32.04 -11.64
N ILE A 3 71.85 31.40 -10.69
CA ILE A 3 72.33 31.85 -9.36
C ILE A 3 71.09 32.25 -8.51
N THR A 4 70.71 31.60 -7.40
CA THR A 4 71.43 30.71 -6.47
C THR A 4 70.52 30.22 -5.32
N HIS A 5 70.91 29.08 -4.72
CA HIS A 5 70.95 28.73 -3.28
C HIS A 5 69.67 28.83 -2.39
N HIS A 6 69.47 28.04 -1.33
CA HIS A 6 70.32 27.10 -0.60
C HIS A 6 69.43 26.12 0.17
N SER A 7 69.93 24.90 0.33
CA SER A 7 69.54 23.93 1.34
C SER A 7 69.89 24.36 2.77
N SER A 8 69.09 23.83 3.71
CA SER A 8 69.37 23.55 5.12
C SER A 8 69.69 24.70 6.08
N GLN A 9 68.93 24.80 7.17
CA GLN A 9 69.48 24.61 8.51
C GLN A 9 68.39 24.39 9.56
N ILE A 10 68.59 23.33 10.33
CA ILE A 10 68.00 23.06 11.64
C ILE A 10 68.57 24.09 12.62
N SER A 11 67.71 24.80 13.35
CA SER A 11 68.08 25.30 14.67
C SER A 11 66.87 25.30 15.60
N SER A 12 66.96 24.40 16.56
CA SER A 12 66.30 24.32 17.85
C SER A 12 66.12 25.64 18.62
N LEU A 13 65.20 25.57 19.58
CA LEU A 13 64.99 26.43 20.75
C LEU A 13 64.08 27.66 20.56
N GLN A 14 62.81 27.50 20.95
CA GLN A 14 62.40 27.94 22.30
C GLN A 14 61.08 27.28 22.71
N ARG A 15 61.17 26.43 23.74
CA ARG A 15 60.05 26.09 24.62
C ARG A 15 59.66 27.38 25.35
N GLY A 16 58.60 28.02 24.88
CA GLY A 16 57.90 29.08 25.58
C GLY A 16 56.59 28.53 26.12
N THR A 17 56.53 28.40 27.43
CA THR A 17 55.38 28.05 28.27
C THR A 17 54.12 28.85 27.93
N ALA A 18 53.06 28.15 27.53
CA ALA A 18 51.68 28.58 27.71
C ALA A 18 50.86 27.40 28.26
N ARG A 19 51.35 26.83 29.37
CA ARG A 19 50.46 26.40 30.46
C ARG A 19 49.92 27.69 31.07
N ASP A 20 48.63 27.70 31.37
CA ASP A 20 47.87 28.81 31.97
C ASP A 20 47.25 29.80 30.97
N MET A 21 46.38 29.29 30.11
CA MET A 21 45.10 29.97 29.89
C MET A 21 43.99 29.00 30.27
N LEU A 22 43.57 29.11 31.53
CA LEU A 22 42.26 28.70 32.01
C LEU A 22 41.19 29.28 31.07
N ILE A 23 40.78 28.49 30.08
CA ILE A 23 39.43 28.63 29.55
C ILE A 23 38.54 28.20 30.70
N SER A 24 38.06 29.21 31.43
CA SER A 24 36.87 29.15 32.26
C SER A 24 35.72 28.64 31.39
N SER A 25 35.62 27.32 31.25
CA SER A 25 34.44 26.66 30.70
C SER A 25 33.41 26.59 31.80
N ASP A 26 32.80 27.73 32.11
CA ASP A 26 31.42 27.74 32.55
C ASP A 26 30.59 27.31 31.34
N THR A 27 30.66 26.02 31.01
CA THR A 27 29.61 25.37 30.23
C THR A 27 28.37 25.49 31.09
N VAL A 28 27.53 26.47 30.78
CA VAL A 28 26.14 26.50 31.19
C VAL A 28 25.56 25.14 30.77
N GLN A 29 25.53 24.19 31.70
CA GLN A 29 24.75 22.98 31.53
C GLN A 29 23.31 23.46 31.52
N GLY A 30 22.77 23.65 30.31
CA GLY A 30 21.34 23.84 30.13
C GLY A 30 20.59 22.69 30.84
N PRO A 31 19.30 22.87 31.15
CA PRO A 31 18.52 21.85 31.83
C PRO A 31 18.66 20.51 31.12
N ILE A 32 19.22 19.53 31.84
CA ILE A 32 19.32 18.15 31.36
C ILE A 32 17.93 17.55 31.55
N PHE A 33 17.13 17.53 30.49
CA PHE A 33 15.87 16.81 30.48
C PHE A 33 16.13 15.31 30.65
N SER A 34 15.23 14.63 31.37
CA SER A 34 15.30 13.18 31.48
C SER A 34 15.04 12.51 30.12
N LEU A 35 15.50 11.27 29.97
CA LEU A 35 15.33 10.51 28.72
C LEU A 35 13.87 10.33 28.37
N GLU A 36 13.01 10.15 29.37
CA GLU A 36 11.57 10.00 29.21
C GLU A 36 10.95 11.26 28.61
N ILE A 37 11.35 12.44 29.08
CA ILE A 37 10.83 13.72 28.56
C ILE A 37 11.29 13.94 27.11
N ILE A 38 12.56 13.63 26.81
CA ILE A 38 13.10 13.74 25.44
C ILE A 38 12.37 12.77 24.50
N ALA A 39 12.16 11.52 24.92
CA ALA A 39 11.44 10.51 24.16
C ALA A 39 9.97 10.90 23.95
N GLU A 40 9.32 11.50 24.95
CA GLU A 40 7.94 11.98 24.84
C GLU A 40 7.84 13.15 23.84
N ILE A 41 8.75 14.13 23.90
CA ILE A 41 8.83 15.23 22.92
C ILE A 41 9.05 14.68 21.50
N ILE A 42 9.97 13.74 21.33
CA ILE A 42 10.24 13.08 20.04
C ILE A 42 9.02 12.29 19.56
N GLY A 43 8.32 11.62 20.47
CA GLY A 43 7.07 10.92 20.21
C GLY A 43 5.99 11.86 19.69
N TYR A 44 5.86 13.07 20.23
CA TYR A 44 4.95 14.09 19.70
C TYR A 44 5.35 14.61 18.31
N LEU A 45 6.64 14.59 17.99
CA LEU A 45 7.17 15.08 16.72
C LEU A 45 7.33 13.99 15.65
N HIS A 46 6.89 12.75 15.89
CA HIS A 46 7.15 11.60 15.01
C HIS A 46 6.78 11.80 13.53
N ASP A 47 5.75 12.60 13.25
CA ASP A 47 5.31 12.93 11.90
C ASP A 47 6.04 14.15 11.28
N ASP A 48 6.67 14.99 12.09
CA ASP A 48 7.47 16.14 11.64
C ASP A 48 8.96 15.78 11.57
N LYS A 49 9.32 15.05 10.51
CA LYS A 49 10.70 14.62 10.26
C LYS A 49 11.70 15.77 10.18
N LYS A 50 11.28 16.96 9.73
CA LYS A 50 12.18 18.12 9.59
C LYS A 50 12.53 18.69 10.97
N THR A 51 11.54 18.82 11.85
CA THR A 51 11.75 19.26 13.22
C THR A 51 12.52 18.19 14.00
N LEU A 52 12.21 16.91 13.83
CA LEU A 52 12.98 15.81 14.44
C LEU A 52 14.45 15.78 14.03
N LEU A 53 14.74 16.02 12.74
CA LEU A 53 16.12 16.09 12.26
C LEU A 53 16.85 17.26 12.92
N THR A 54 16.19 18.43 13.01
CA THR A 54 16.74 19.62 13.67
C THR A 54 16.99 19.36 15.15
N LEU A 55 16.04 18.71 15.84
CA LEU A 55 16.18 18.30 17.23
C LEU A 55 17.34 17.31 17.44
N GLY A 56 17.56 16.41 16.48
CA GLY A 56 18.70 15.51 16.48
C GLY A 56 20.06 16.21 16.40
N LEU A 57 20.12 17.45 15.88
CA LEU A 57 21.35 18.24 15.87
C LEU A 57 21.66 18.90 17.22
N VAL A 58 20.68 18.98 18.13
CA VAL A 58 20.83 19.63 19.44
C VAL A 58 21.68 18.78 20.40
N SER A 59 21.54 17.45 20.37
CA SER A 59 22.33 16.56 21.21
C SER A 59 22.43 15.14 20.64
N LYS A 60 23.48 14.40 21.05
CA LYS A 60 23.63 12.97 20.70
C LYS A 60 22.46 12.13 21.18
N GLN A 61 21.88 12.46 22.34
CA GLN A 61 20.76 11.72 22.90
C GLN A 61 19.49 11.91 22.07
N ALA A 62 19.16 13.17 21.75
CA ALA A 62 18.05 13.48 20.87
C ALA A 62 18.23 12.83 19.49
N LEU A 63 19.46 12.81 18.96
CA LEU A 63 19.75 12.11 17.71
C LEU A 63 19.47 10.60 17.80
N TYR A 64 19.87 9.96 18.90
CA TYR A 64 19.67 8.53 19.09
C TYR A 64 18.19 8.16 19.13
N GLU A 65 17.41 8.85 19.96
CA GLU A 65 15.98 8.62 20.11
C GLU A 65 15.20 8.94 18.82
N SER A 66 15.54 10.04 18.14
CA SER A 66 14.86 10.46 16.89
C SER A 66 15.06 9.47 15.74
N ARG A 67 16.13 8.66 15.72
CA ARG A 67 16.45 7.77 14.59
C ARG A 67 15.36 6.74 14.30
N HIS A 68 14.70 6.23 15.33
CA HIS A 68 13.62 5.27 15.16
C HIS A 68 12.44 5.87 14.38
N HIS A 69 12.17 7.16 14.56
CA HIS A 69 11.13 7.86 13.81
C HIS A 69 11.62 8.32 12.43
N LEU A 70 12.87 8.79 12.34
CA LEU A 70 13.45 9.28 11.09
C LEU A 70 13.70 8.17 10.06
N PHE A 71 14.19 7.01 10.50
CA PHE A 71 14.74 5.96 9.64
C PHE A 71 14.06 4.58 9.77
N SER A 72 12.94 4.45 10.50
CA SER A 72 12.20 3.17 10.57
C SER A 72 11.81 2.64 9.19
N THR A 73 11.39 3.54 8.30
CA THR A 73 11.16 3.23 6.88
C THR A 73 12.03 4.13 6.03
N VAL A 74 12.84 3.53 5.17
CA VAL A 74 13.61 4.25 4.14
C VAL A 74 12.84 4.18 2.83
N TYR A 75 12.57 5.35 2.25
CA TYR A 75 11.80 5.50 1.02
C TYR A 75 12.72 5.94 -0.11
N PHE A 76 12.70 5.20 -1.21
CA PHE A 76 13.33 5.56 -2.46
C PHE A 76 12.20 5.83 -3.45
N SER A 77 11.99 7.10 -3.77
CA SER A 77 10.91 7.54 -4.64
C SER A 77 11.41 8.68 -5.52
N GLY A 78 11.21 8.56 -6.82
CA GLY A 78 11.62 9.56 -7.81
C GLY A 78 10.41 10.27 -8.40
N PRO A 79 10.63 11.41 -9.09
CA PRO A 79 9.69 11.84 -10.11
C PRO A 79 9.59 10.75 -11.20
N TYR A 80 8.62 10.84 -12.10
CA TYR A 80 8.35 9.83 -13.14
C TYR A 80 9.58 9.39 -13.98
N ASN A 81 10.71 10.10 -13.92
CA ASN A 81 12.02 9.67 -14.41
C ASN A 81 12.74 8.78 -13.38
N GLY A 82 12.35 7.51 -13.29
CA GLY A 82 12.76 6.57 -12.25
C GLY A 82 14.26 6.19 -12.17
N PHE A 83 15.14 6.77 -12.98
CA PHE A 83 16.60 6.58 -12.88
C PHE A 83 17.16 6.98 -11.50
N GLN A 84 16.67 8.08 -10.93
CA GLN A 84 17.19 8.60 -9.68
C GLN A 84 16.92 7.64 -8.51
N VAL A 85 15.85 6.86 -8.57
CA VAL A 85 15.47 5.89 -7.51
C VAL A 85 16.55 4.83 -7.30
N TRP A 86 17.02 4.23 -8.40
CA TRP A 86 18.06 3.20 -8.32
C TRP A 86 19.40 3.77 -7.90
N LYS A 87 19.74 4.97 -8.37
CA LYS A 87 20.96 5.67 -7.95
C LYS A 87 20.94 5.98 -6.45
N ASP A 88 19.85 6.53 -5.93
CA ASP A 88 19.69 6.83 -4.50
C ASP A 88 19.76 5.55 -3.66
N PHE A 89 19.19 4.45 -4.19
CA PHE A 89 19.28 3.15 -3.55
C PHE A 89 20.72 2.63 -3.49
N ASP A 90 21.46 2.70 -4.60
CA ASP A 90 22.87 2.30 -4.64
C ASP A 90 23.74 3.16 -3.72
N GLU A 91 23.54 4.49 -3.69
CA GLU A 91 24.22 5.40 -2.74
C GLU A 91 23.91 5.03 -1.29
N PHE A 92 22.66 4.67 -0.99
CA PHE A 92 22.29 4.13 0.31
C PHE A 92 23.04 2.82 0.63
N LEU A 93 23.17 1.90 -0.33
CA LEU A 93 23.92 0.67 -0.12
C LEU A 93 25.40 0.94 0.18
N TRP A 94 26.01 1.93 -0.49
CA TRP A 94 27.37 2.39 -0.17
C TRP A 94 27.49 2.92 1.26
N LEU A 95 26.50 3.69 1.74
CA LEU A 95 26.49 4.15 3.13
C LEU A 95 26.37 2.97 4.09
N VAL A 96 25.47 2.03 3.81
CA VAL A 96 25.24 0.85 4.66
C VAL A 96 26.43 -0.09 4.68
N ASP A 97 27.25 -0.16 3.64
CA ASP A 97 28.47 -1.00 3.60
C ASP A 97 29.59 -0.52 4.55
N VAL A 98 29.37 0.58 5.28
CA VAL A 98 30.35 1.11 6.22
C VAL A 98 29.99 0.79 7.68
N ALA A 99 30.96 0.26 8.43
CA ALA A 99 30.78 -0.27 9.78
C ALA A 99 30.39 0.75 10.86
N TRP A 100 30.56 2.05 10.61
CA TRP A 100 30.24 3.12 11.57
C TRP A 100 28.86 3.74 11.37
N THR A 101 28.08 3.26 10.41
CA THR A 101 26.71 3.76 10.24
C THR A 101 25.85 3.37 11.44
N SER A 102 25.17 4.36 12.01
CA SER A 102 24.48 4.22 13.30
C SER A 102 22.96 4.31 13.20
N PHE A 103 22.43 4.54 12.00
CA PHE A 103 21.01 4.54 11.71
C PHE A 103 20.51 3.19 11.16
N THR A 104 21.40 2.34 10.66
CA THR A 104 21.00 1.09 10.00
C THR A 104 20.29 0.09 10.93
N PRO A 105 20.57 0.01 12.25
CA PRO A 105 19.78 -0.84 13.15
C PRO A 105 18.35 -0.36 13.34
N THR A 106 18.04 0.91 13.07
CA THR A 106 16.66 1.42 13.25
C THR A 106 15.77 1.12 12.06
N ILE A 107 16.34 0.73 10.91
CA ILE A 107 15.58 0.45 9.68
C ILE A 107 14.82 -0.87 9.82
N GLN A 108 13.52 -0.80 9.59
CA GLN A 108 12.60 -1.95 9.63
C GLN A 108 11.98 -2.23 8.26
N CYS A 109 11.83 -1.21 7.42
CA CYS A 109 11.21 -1.29 6.11
C CYS A 109 12.02 -0.56 5.05
N ILE A 110 12.18 -1.20 3.89
CA ILE A 110 12.72 -0.59 2.68
C ILE A 110 11.56 -0.49 1.68
N SER A 111 11.32 0.71 1.16
CA SER A 111 10.25 0.99 0.19
C SER A 111 10.85 1.62 -1.05
N ILE A 112 10.61 1.01 -2.22
CA ILE A 112 11.10 1.48 -3.51
C ILE A 112 9.89 1.74 -4.40
N GLN A 113 9.81 2.95 -4.95
CA GLN A 113 8.63 3.43 -5.69
C GLN A 113 8.99 4.21 -6.96
N TYR A 114 8.19 4.04 -8.03
CA TYR A 114 8.31 4.77 -9.31
C TYR A 114 9.69 4.66 -9.98
N ALA A 115 10.24 3.45 -10.06
CA ALA A 115 11.44 3.19 -10.85
C ALA A 115 11.05 2.75 -12.28
N ASP A 116 11.62 3.43 -13.27
CA ASP A 116 11.30 3.31 -14.70
C ASP A 116 12.35 2.47 -15.45
N ASP A 117 12.03 2.06 -16.68
CA ASP A 117 12.70 1.08 -17.55
C ASP A 117 14.16 1.37 -17.92
N THR A 118 14.68 2.53 -17.54
CA THR A 118 16.07 2.91 -17.82
C THR A 118 17.02 2.51 -16.68
N ALA A 119 16.98 1.24 -16.29
CA ALA A 119 18.05 0.64 -15.51
C ALA A 119 19.30 0.47 -16.39
N ILE A 120 20.01 1.56 -16.65
CA ILE A 120 21.38 1.49 -17.14
C ILE A 120 22.19 0.82 -16.03
N LEU A 121 22.91 -0.25 -16.41
CA LEU A 121 23.88 -1.03 -15.66
C LEU A 121 24.88 -0.15 -14.88
N VAL A 122 24.45 0.47 -13.78
CA VAL A 122 25.39 0.82 -12.71
C VAL A 122 25.66 -0.48 -12.01
N ARG A 123 26.73 -1.15 -12.43
CA ARG A 123 27.29 -2.24 -11.63
C ARG A 123 27.62 -1.62 -10.28
N LEU A 124 27.01 -2.13 -9.22
CA LEU A 124 27.61 -2.07 -7.90
C LEU A 124 29.10 -2.36 -8.07
N GLY A 125 29.97 -1.48 -7.56
CA GLY A 125 31.37 -1.83 -7.37
C GLY A 125 31.50 -3.00 -6.38
N ASP A 126 32.65 -3.16 -5.76
CA ASP A 126 32.90 -4.21 -4.74
C ASP A 126 32.10 -4.01 -3.43
N ILE A 127 30.77 -3.78 -3.48
CA ILE A 127 29.94 -3.73 -2.28
C ILE A 127 29.70 -5.14 -1.76
N SER A 128 30.01 -5.37 -0.49
CA SER A 128 29.82 -6.67 0.16
C SER A 128 28.37 -6.86 0.61
N LEU A 129 27.59 -7.65 -0.13
CA LEU A 129 26.20 -8.00 0.26
C LEU A 129 26.12 -8.61 1.66
N ALA A 130 27.12 -9.40 2.06
CA ALA A 130 27.20 -10.00 3.39
C ALA A 130 27.33 -8.93 4.50
N ARG A 131 28.07 -7.86 4.23
CA ARG A 131 28.21 -6.75 5.18
C ARG A 131 26.94 -5.90 5.23
N ILE A 132 26.33 -5.60 4.07
CA ILE A 132 25.03 -4.93 4.03
C ILE A 132 24.01 -5.69 4.87
N ARG A 133 23.92 -7.02 4.70
CA ARG A 133 23.03 -7.88 5.50
C ARG A 133 23.30 -7.76 7.00
N THR A 134 24.57 -7.73 7.39
CA THR A 134 24.97 -7.60 8.81
C THR A 134 24.59 -6.24 9.38
N ASN A 135 24.70 -5.19 8.57
CA ASN A 135 24.39 -3.82 8.98
C ASN A 135 22.90 -3.49 8.95
N LEU A 136 22.06 -4.31 8.31
CA LEU A 136 20.59 -4.18 8.27
C LEU A 136 19.87 -5.29 9.08
N PRO A 137 20.16 -5.45 10.38
CA PRO A 137 19.69 -6.61 11.14
C PRO A 137 18.17 -6.62 11.37
N ASN A 138 17.53 -5.45 11.33
CA ASN A 138 16.13 -5.27 11.72
C ASN A 138 15.16 -5.10 10.54
N VAL A 139 15.66 -5.15 9.31
CA VAL A 139 14.81 -5.05 8.11
C VAL A 139 13.93 -6.29 8.01
N LYS A 140 12.63 -6.09 8.14
CA LYS A 140 11.59 -7.14 8.12
C LYS A 140 10.60 -6.96 6.99
N SER A 141 10.56 -5.78 6.35
CA SER A 141 9.59 -5.48 5.29
C SER A 141 10.29 -4.94 4.04
N LEU A 142 9.91 -5.48 2.88
CA LEU A 142 10.22 -4.91 1.57
C LEU A 142 8.91 -4.48 0.89
N ARG A 143 8.90 -3.28 0.32
CA ARG A 143 7.78 -2.78 -0.50
C ARG A 143 8.30 -2.32 -1.85
N LEU A 144 7.78 -2.92 -2.91
CA LEU A 144 8.03 -2.54 -4.30
C LEU A 144 6.72 -1.99 -4.86
N LEU A 145 6.70 -0.71 -5.21
CA LEU A 145 5.48 0.04 -5.48
C LEU A 145 5.58 0.72 -6.86
N SER A 146 4.60 0.48 -7.73
CA SER A 146 4.51 1.15 -9.04
C SER A 146 5.80 1.05 -9.87
N LEU A 147 6.37 -0.16 -9.96
CA LEU A 147 7.59 -0.46 -10.70
C LEU A 147 7.30 -1.33 -11.92
N HIS A 148 8.12 -1.23 -12.96
CA HIS A 148 8.20 -2.26 -13.99
C HIS A 148 9.03 -3.45 -13.46
N TRP A 149 8.43 -4.65 -13.40
CA TRP A 149 9.08 -5.82 -12.80
C TRP A 149 10.38 -6.20 -13.51
N THR A 150 10.38 -6.13 -14.85
CA THR A 150 11.55 -6.38 -15.70
C THR A 150 12.70 -5.40 -15.46
N SER A 151 12.42 -4.29 -14.81
CA SER A 151 13.34 -3.17 -14.60
C SER A 151 13.90 -3.16 -13.18
N VAL A 152 13.48 -4.10 -12.33
CA VAL A 152 14.09 -4.34 -11.03
C VAL A 152 15.40 -5.10 -11.22
N PRO A 153 16.56 -4.52 -10.88
CA PRO A 153 17.84 -5.20 -11.04
C PRO A 153 17.91 -6.48 -10.20
N SER A 154 18.42 -7.57 -10.79
CA SER A 154 18.50 -8.88 -10.13
C SER A 154 19.32 -8.83 -8.83
N TYR A 155 20.41 -8.07 -8.79
CA TYR A 155 21.25 -7.93 -7.60
C TYR A 155 20.51 -7.27 -6.42
N ILE A 156 19.51 -6.43 -6.68
CA ILE A 156 18.69 -5.81 -5.63
C ILE A 156 17.78 -6.85 -5.03
N LEU A 157 17.16 -7.69 -5.86
CA LEU A 157 16.41 -8.86 -5.38
C LEU A 157 17.33 -9.80 -4.60
N ASP A 158 18.55 -10.06 -5.10
CA ASP A 158 19.55 -10.89 -4.41
C ASP A 158 19.88 -10.36 -3.02
N LEU A 159 20.13 -9.06 -2.91
CA LEU A 159 20.41 -8.41 -1.65
C LEU A 159 19.22 -8.53 -0.70
N VAL A 160 18.02 -8.21 -1.18
CA VAL A 160 16.83 -8.20 -0.32
C VAL A 160 16.46 -9.60 0.13
N PHE A 161 16.63 -10.62 -0.71
CA PHE A 161 16.41 -12.01 -0.33
C PHE A 161 17.44 -12.56 0.65
N GLN A 162 18.61 -11.94 0.78
CA GLN A 162 19.55 -12.27 1.85
C GLN A 162 19.15 -11.67 3.21
N LEU A 163 18.25 -10.67 3.22
CA LEU A 163 17.69 -10.13 4.45
C LEU A 163 16.62 -11.08 5.02
N HIS A 164 16.42 -11.05 6.35
CA HIS A 164 15.38 -11.84 7.02
C HIS A 164 13.99 -11.20 6.87
N ILE A 165 13.56 -10.99 5.63
CA ILE A 165 12.27 -10.39 5.30
C ILE A 165 11.14 -11.28 5.80
N LYS A 166 10.17 -10.64 6.47
CA LYS A 166 8.94 -11.25 6.99
C LYS A 166 7.71 -10.82 6.20
N HIS A 167 7.78 -9.64 5.57
CA HIS A 167 6.67 -9.02 4.84
C HIS A 167 7.16 -8.54 3.48
N LEU A 168 6.51 -8.99 2.41
CA LEU A 168 6.78 -8.55 1.04
C LEU A 168 5.52 -7.94 0.44
N SER A 169 5.63 -6.72 -0.07
CA SER A 169 4.54 -6.02 -0.76
C SER A 169 4.95 -5.70 -2.20
N LEU A 170 4.10 -6.09 -3.15
CA LEU A 170 4.18 -5.76 -4.56
C LEU A 170 2.87 -5.03 -4.92
N ASP A 171 2.93 -3.72 -5.10
CA ASP A 171 1.76 -2.88 -5.39
C ASP A 171 1.93 -2.14 -6.71
N GLY A 172 0.94 -2.16 -7.58
CA GLY A 172 0.94 -1.42 -8.85
C GLY A 172 2.03 -1.84 -9.82
N MET A 173 2.48 -3.09 -9.76
CA MET A 173 3.59 -3.56 -10.60
C MET A 173 3.17 -3.69 -12.07
N HIS A 174 4.00 -3.18 -12.96
CA HIS A 174 3.84 -3.26 -14.41
C HIS A 174 4.69 -4.38 -15.00
N ASP A 175 4.32 -4.84 -16.19
CA ASP A 175 5.01 -5.88 -16.97
C ASP A 175 5.30 -7.18 -16.20
N CYS A 176 4.40 -7.51 -15.28
CA CYS A 176 4.40 -8.74 -14.51
C CYS A 176 3.72 -9.87 -15.28
N ASP A 177 4.41 -11.00 -15.45
CA ASP A 177 3.82 -12.25 -15.87
C ASP A 177 4.17 -13.36 -14.86
N ALA A 178 3.46 -14.49 -14.93
CA ALA A 178 3.67 -15.58 -13.98
C ALA A 178 5.10 -16.15 -14.05
N THR A 179 5.71 -16.12 -15.24
CA THR A 179 7.02 -16.73 -15.50
C THR A 179 8.17 -15.87 -15.01
N ASN A 180 8.08 -14.56 -15.17
CA ASN A 180 9.11 -13.63 -14.74
C ASN A 180 9.06 -13.39 -13.22
N LEU A 181 7.94 -13.67 -12.56
CA LEU A 181 7.83 -13.74 -11.09
C LEU A 181 8.25 -15.09 -10.51
N LEU A 182 8.44 -16.14 -11.31
CA LEU A 182 8.73 -17.48 -10.82
C LEU A 182 10.01 -17.55 -9.98
N ASP A 183 11.06 -16.82 -10.38
CA ASP A 183 12.31 -16.75 -9.61
C ASP A 183 12.09 -16.15 -8.22
N LEU A 184 11.24 -15.12 -8.13
CA LEU A 184 10.85 -14.52 -6.87
C LEU A 184 10.23 -15.58 -5.92
N PHE A 185 9.28 -16.40 -6.41
CA PHE A 185 8.69 -17.45 -5.58
C PHE A 185 9.68 -18.56 -5.20
N ARG A 186 10.54 -19.00 -6.12
CA ARG A 186 11.58 -20.01 -5.81
C ARG A 186 12.49 -19.57 -4.67
N ARG A 187 12.71 -18.27 -4.54
CA ARG A 187 13.67 -17.66 -3.63
C ARG A 187 13.07 -17.05 -2.38
N PHE A 188 11.75 -17.17 -2.17
CA PHE A 188 11.14 -16.67 -0.94
C PHE A 188 11.86 -17.22 0.29
N PRO A 189 12.33 -16.33 1.19
CA PRO A 189 13.06 -16.78 2.35
C PRO A 189 12.11 -17.53 3.29
N PRO A 190 12.58 -18.56 4.02
CA PRO A 190 11.77 -19.24 5.03
C PRO A 190 11.24 -18.31 6.13
N SER A 191 11.83 -17.12 6.31
CA SER A 191 11.34 -16.12 7.26
C SER A 191 10.07 -15.39 6.80
N LEU A 192 9.69 -15.49 5.52
CA LEU A 192 8.57 -14.77 4.96
C LEU A 192 7.25 -15.26 5.55
N ARG A 193 6.49 -14.35 6.14
CA ARG A 193 5.23 -14.64 6.84
C ARG A 193 4.03 -14.12 6.12
N THR A 194 4.12 -12.95 5.48
CA THR A 194 2.98 -12.35 4.78
C THR A 194 3.35 -11.71 3.46
N LEU A 195 2.37 -11.67 2.57
CA LEU A 195 2.42 -11.08 1.24
C LEU A 195 1.34 -9.99 1.09
N ASP A 196 1.61 -8.99 0.27
CA ASP A 196 0.63 -7.98 -0.13
C ASP A 196 0.76 -7.75 -1.65
N PHE A 197 -0.18 -8.29 -2.43
CA PHE A 197 -0.18 -8.20 -3.89
C PHE A 197 -1.37 -7.39 -4.37
N LYS A 198 -1.09 -6.24 -4.99
CA LYS A 198 -2.08 -5.28 -5.46
C LYS A 198 -1.68 -4.78 -6.84
N GLY A 199 -2.65 -4.64 -7.74
CA GLY A 199 -2.52 -3.94 -9.00
C GLY A 199 -1.41 -4.46 -9.92
N MET A 200 -1.03 -5.73 -9.81
CA MET A 200 -0.02 -6.32 -10.68
C MET A 200 -0.62 -6.54 -12.08
N ARG A 201 0.07 -6.08 -13.12
CA ARG A 201 -0.43 -6.08 -14.50
C ARG A 201 0.62 -6.64 -15.46
N SER A 202 0.15 -7.46 -16.40
CA SER A 202 0.95 -7.90 -17.54
C SER A 202 0.92 -6.87 -18.67
N ALA A 203 2.09 -6.66 -19.30
CA ALA A 203 2.25 -5.80 -20.49
C ALA A 203 1.47 -6.33 -21.69
N LYS A 204 1.47 -7.66 -21.81
CA LYS A 204 0.86 -8.41 -22.91
C LYS A 204 -0.49 -8.95 -22.46
N ILE A 205 -1.39 -9.16 -23.42
CA ILE A 205 -2.54 -10.05 -23.20
C ILE A 205 -1.94 -11.35 -22.64
N PRO A 206 -2.30 -11.79 -21.42
CA PRO A 206 -1.70 -12.98 -20.85
C PRO A 206 -2.09 -14.17 -21.74
N ASP A 207 -1.14 -14.60 -22.56
CA ASP A 207 -0.96 -16.03 -22.77
C ASP A 207 -0.81 -16.59 -21.36
N ARG A 208 -1.85 -17.23 -20.84
CA ARG A 208 -1.87 -17.80 -19.49
C ARG A 208 -0.69 -18.76 -19.41
N PRO A 209 0.43 -18.41 -18.74
CA PRO A 209 1.61 -19.24 -18.80
C PRO A 209 1.28 -20.53 -18.08
N ASP A 210 1.49 -21.66 -18.75
CA ASP A 210 1.31 -22.95 -18.12
C ASP A 210 2.46 -23.18 -17.13
N LEU A 211 2.17 -22.93 -15.85
CA LEU A 211 3.08 -23.17 -14.72
C LEU A 211 2.84 -24.55 -14.09
N SER A 212 2.16 -25.48 -14.76
CA SER A 212 1.88 -26.83 -14.23
C SER A 212 3.15 -27.60 -13.85
N LYS A 213 4.28 -27.36 -14.52
CA LYS A 213 5.58 -27.96 -14.19
C LYS A 213 6.18 -27.43 -12.88
N GLU A 214 5.69 -26.31 -12.39
CA GLU A 214 6.24 -25.55 -11.27
C GLU A 214 5.35 -25.62 -10.02
N LEU A 215 4.31 -26.46 -10.03
CA LEU A 215 3.33 -26.62 -8.94
C LEU A 215 3.97 -26.80 -7.55
N SER A 216 5.13 -27.47 -7.49
CA SER A 216 5.87 -27.68 -6.23
C SER A 216 6.20 -26.38 -5.49
N ILE A 217 6.45 -25.28 -6.20
CA ILE A 217 6.74 -23.96 -5.63
C ILE A 217 5.49 -23.33 -5.01
N PHE A 218 4.32 -23.66 -5.56
CA PHE A 218 3.04 -23.07 -5.20
C PHE A 218 2.22 -23.92 -4.22
N HIS A 219 2.65 -25.15 -3.90
CA HIS A 219 2.03 -26.02 -2.88
C HIS A 219 2.37 -25.64 -1.43
N ARG A 220 3.25 -24.68 -1.21
CA ARG A 220 3.57 -24.21 0.15
C ARG A 220 2.48 -23.28 0.69
N PRO A 221 2.38 -23.12 2.03
CA PRO A 221 1.46 -22.17 2.64
C PRO A 221 1.75 -20.73 2.20
N PHE A 222 0.72 -20.01 1.76
CA PHE A 222 0.78 -18.56 1.57
C PHE A 222 -0.21 -17.85 2.48
N ARG A 223 0.23 -16.70 3.02
CA ARG A 223 -0.59 -15.82 3.84
C ARG A 223 -0.53 -14.43 3.22
N PHE A 224 -1.66 -13.96 2.71
CA PHE A 224 -1.79 -12.63 2.15
C PHE A 224 -2.45 -11.71 3.17
N GLU A 225 -1.79 -10.60 3.51
CA GLU A 225 -2.46 -9.47 4.17
C GLU A 225 -3.45 -8.83 3.19
N THR A 226 -3.03 -8.64 1.94
CA THR A 226 -3.94 -8.24 0.86
C THR A 226 -3.63 -8.97 -0.45
N LEU A 227 -4.68 -9.31 -1.19
CA LEU A 227 -4.60 -9.83 -2.55
C LEU A 227 -5.73 -9.21 -3.38
N ASP A 228 -5.48 -8.87 -4.64
CA ASP A 228 -6.52 -8.45 -5.56
C ASP A 228 -6.72 -9.36 -6.77
N SER A 229 -7.89 -9.26 -7.38
CA SER A 229 -8.28 -10.10 -8.51
C SER A 229 -7.36 -9.96 -9.72
N GLN A 230 -6.78 -8.78 -9.97
CA GLN A 230 -5.84 -8.56 -11.07
C GLN A 230 -4.55 -9.35 -10.85
N SER A 231 -3.99 -9.27 -9.64
CA SER A 231 -2.77 -9.97 -9.26
C SER A 231 -2.98 -11.48 -9.20
N LEU A 232 -4.16 -11.93 -8.75
CA LEU A 232 -4.55 -13.34 -8.70
C LEU A 232 -4.54 -14.00 -10.08
N LEU A 233 -5.02 -13.30 -11.12
CA LEU A 233 -5.10 -13.83 -12.49
C LEU A 233 -3.74 -14.19 -13.09
N LEU A 234 -2.65 -13.59 -12.60
CA LEU A 234 -1.30 -13.96 -13.04
C LEU A 234 -0.97 -15.41 -12.67
N PHE A 235 -1.62 -15.99 -11.66
CA PHE A 235 -1.29 -17.31 -11.10
C PHE A 235 -2.41 -18.34 -11.28
N GLU A 236 -3.33 -18.09 -12.21
CA GLU A 236 -4.46 -18.99 -12.45
C GLU A 236 -4.04 -20.45 -12.67
N SER A 237 -2.98 -20.70 -13.46
CA SER A 237 -2.53 -22.06 -13.79
C SER A 237 -2.05 -22.88 -12.59
N VAL A 238 -1.78 -22.27 -11.44
CA VAL A 238 -1.25 -22.93 -10.22
C VAL A 238 -2.12 -22.74 -8.98
N TRP A 239 -2.92 -21.67 -8.92
CA TRP A 239 -3.80 -21.40 -7.77
C TRP A 239 -5.26 -21.72 -8.03
N HIS A 240 -5.60 -22.28 -9.20
CA HIS A 240 -6.95 -22.73 -9.47
C HIS A 240 -7.34 -23.88 -8.52
N PRO A 241 -8.41 -23.75 -7.70
CA PRO A 241 -8.79 -24.80 -6.73
C PRO A 241 -9.16 -26.15 -7.35
N SER A 242 -9.53 -26.16 -8.63
CA SER A 242 -9.73 -27.40 -9.41
C SER A 242 -8.44 -28.11 -9.83
N ILE A 243 -7.32 -27.39 -9.89
CA ILE A 243 -6.01 -27.93 -10.27
C ILE A 243 -5.25 -28.34 -9.00
N CYS A 244 -5.29 -27.49 -7.97
CA CYS A 244 -4.66 -27.73 -6.68
C CYS A 244 -5.73 -27.80 -5.58
N HIS A 245 -6.10 -29.03 -5.20
CA HIS A 245 -7.10 -29.24 -4.13
C HIS A 245 -6.54 -28.97 -2.72
N ASP A 246 -5.23 -29.11 -2.54
CA ASP A 246 -4.52 -28.90 -1.27
C ASP A 246 -3.94 -27.48 -1.12
N LEU A 247 -4.60 -26.50 -1.74
CA LEU A 247 -4.17 -25.11 -1.70
C LEU A 247 -4.22 -24.59 -0.24
N ASP A 248 -3.07 -24.27 0.37
CA ASP A 248 -3.02 -23.60 1.70
C ASP A 248 -2.79 -22.10 1.53
N ILE A 249 -3.80 -21.40 1.02
CA ILE A 249 -3.76 -19.95 0.88
C ILE A 249 -4.78 -19.32 1.83
N LYS A 250 -4.31 -18.41 2.70
CA LYS A 250 -5.18 -17.54 3.49
C LYS A 250 -5.02 -16.10 3.05
N VAL A 251 -6.14 -15.40 2.97
CA VAL A 251 -6.19 -14.00 2.54
C VAL A 251 -7.01 -13.23 3.56
N LYS A 252 -6.39 -12.24 4.20
CA LYS A 252 -7.07 -11.39 5.18
C LYS A 252 -7.90 -10.29 4.53
N SER A 253 -7.38 -9.65 3.49
CA SER A 253 -8.08 -8.62 2.71
C SER A 253 -8.09 -8.99 1.23
N PHE A 254 -9.27 -9.05 0.61
CA PHE A 254 -9.40 -9.36 -0.81
C PHE A 254 -10.06 -8.21 -1.56
N ARG A 255 -9.46 -7.77 -2.66
CA ARG A 255 -9.99 -6.71 -3.50
C ARG A 255 -10.43 -7.26 -4.86
N LEU A 256 -11.73 -7.31 -5.07
CA LEU A 256 -12.33 -7.59 -6.37
C LEU A 256 -12.32 -6.31 -7.21
N GLN A 257 -11.35 -6.21 -8.10
CA GLN A 257 -11.24 -5.12 -9.08
C GLN A 257 -11.79 -5.53 -10.44
N PRO A 258 -12.40 -4.59 -11.18
CA PRO A 258 -12.72 -4.81 -12.58
C PRO A 258 -11.46 -5.02 -13.43
N LEU A 259 -11.59 -5.85 -14.46
CA LEU A 259 -10.55 -6.07 -15.46
C LEU A 259 -10.65 -4.96 -16.52
N TYR A 260 -9.72 -4.01 -16.48
CA TYR A 260 -9.76 -2.79 -17.30
C TYR A 260 -9.49 -3.00 -18.81
N ASN A 261 -9.11 -4.20 -19.24
CA ASN A 261 -8.86 -4.44 -20.67
C ASN A 261 -10.14 -4.87 -21.39
N LYS A 262 -10.49 -4.14 -22.46
CA LYS A 262 -11.70 -4.32 -23.30
C LYS A 262 -11.90 -5.74 -23.84
N VAL A 263 -10.84 -6.55 -23.90
CA VAL A 263 -10.88 -7.96 -24.34
C VAL A 263 -11.43 -8.91 -23.26
N TRP A 264 -11.35 -8.53 -21.98
CA TRP A 264 -11.78 -9.35 -20.83
C TRP A 264 -13.24 -9.19 -20.47
N LEU A 265 -13.93 -8.21 -21.08
CA LEU A 265 -15.39 -8.06 -20.94
C LEU A 265 -16.16 -9.28 -21.48
N HIS A 266 -15.52 -10.15 -22.27
CA HIS A 266 -16.10 -11.43 -22.70
C HIS A 266 -15.89 -12.57 -21.69
N GLN A 267 -15.03 -12.41 -20.68
CA GLN A 267 -14.83 -13.38 -19.60
C GLN A 267 -15.60 -12.93 -18.36
N ARG A 268 -16.92 -12.80 -18.53
CA ARG A 268 -17.89 -12.31 -17.52
C ARG A 268 -17.86 -13.07 -16.20
N GLU A 269 -17.23 -14.23 -16.14
CA GLU A 269 -17.06 -15.03 -14.95
C GLU A 269 -15.80 -15.85 -15.18
N ASP A 270 -14.63 -15.44 -14.67
CA ASP A 270 -13.57 -16.43 -14.56
C ASP A 270 -13.99 -17.36 -13.42
N PRO A 271 -14.42 -18.61 -13.68
CA PRO A 271 -14.82 -19.53 -12.62
C PRO A 271 -13.69 -19.70 -11.60
N PHE A 272 -12.46 -19.43 -12.01
CA PHE A 272 -11.30 -19.34 -11.15
C PHE A 272 -11.48 -18.34 -10.00
N ILE A 273 -11.79 -17.06 -10.28
CA ILE A 273 -11.87 -16.02 -9.23
C ILE A 273 -12.95 -16.38 -8.22
N PHE A 274 -14.11 -16.87 -8.69
CA PHE A 274 -15.21 -17.26 -7.81
C PHE A 274 -14.87 -18.48 -6.95
N ARG A 275 -14.29 -19.53 -7.54
CA ARG A 275 -13.85 -20.73 -6.79
C ARG A 275 -12.75 -20.38 -5.81
N PHE A 276 -11.82 -19.51 -6.21
CA PHE A 276 -10.76 -19.03 -5.32
C PHE A 276 -11.34 -18.22 -4.17
N LEU A 277 -12.31 -17.34 -4.43
CA LEU A 277 -13.00 -16.60 -3.38
C LEU A 277 -13.72 -17.53 -2.40
N GLN A 278 -14.43 -18.56 -2.88
CA GLN A 278 -15.02 -19.60 -2.02
C GLN A 278 -13.98 -20.25 -1.12
N HIS A 279 -12.83 -20.62 -1.71
CA HIS A 279 -11.74 -21.24 -0.98
C HIS A 279 -11.18 -20.35 0.14
N ILE A 280 -10.96 -19.05 -0.12
CA ILE A 280 -10.39 -18.13 0.87
C ILE A 280 -11.43 -17.51 1.82
N ALA A 281 -12.72 -17.57 1.48
CA ALA A 281 -13.81 -16.89 2.20
C ALA A 281 -13.80 -17.12 3.72
N PRO A 282 -13.53 -18.33 4.25
CA PRO A 282 -13.45 -18.54 5.69
C PRO A 282 -12.30 -17.78 6.37
N SER A 283 -11.25 -17.39 5.65
CA SER A 283 -10.11 -16.64 6.20
C SER A 283 -10.25 -15.12 6.04
N LEU A 284 -11.26 -14.67 5.31
CA LEU A 284 -11.39 -13.28 4.89
C LEU A 284 -11.94 -12.39 6.00
N GLU A 285 -11.21 -11.33 6.33
CA GLU A 285 -11.64 -10.31 7.30
C GLU A 285 -12.12 -9.04 6.60
N ASN A 286 -11.59 -8.72 5.41
CA ASN A 286 -11.91 -7.50 4.69
C ASN A 286 -12.19 -7.81 3.22
N LEU A 287 -13.32 -7.35 2.71
CA LEU A 287 -13.71 -7.52 1.31
C LEU A 287 -13.92 -6.17 0.67
N LYS A 288 -13.25 -5.93 -0.45
CA LYS A 288 -13.32 -4.68 -1.20
C LYS A 288 -13.77 -4.97 -2.63
N ILE A 289 -14.84 -4.35 -3.09
CA ILE A 289 -15.44 -4.61 -4.40
C ILE A 289 -15.56 -3.29 -5.15
N SER A 290 -14.95 -3.20 -6.32
CA SER A 290 -15.07 -2.03 -7.18
C SER A 290 -16.14 -2.25 -8.26
N MET A 291 -17.20 -1.44 -8.23
CA MET A 291 -18.32 -1.49 -9.17
C MET A 291 -18.09 -0.70 -10.47
N ALA A 292 -16.88 -0.18 -10.69
CA ALA A 292 -16.57 0.73 -11.81
C ALA A 292 -16.84 0.17 -13.23
N CYS A 293 -17.02 -1.15 -13.39
CA CYS A 293 -17.37 -1.78 -14.68
C CYS A 293 -18.87 -2.02 -14.93
N LEU A 294 -19.74 -1.78 -13.95
CA LEU A 294 -21.20 -1.93 -14.14
C LEU A 294 -21.83 -0.82 -15.01
N ALA A 295 -21.04 0.21 -15.33
CA ALA A 295 -21.44 1.44 -16.03
C ALA A 295 -21.02 1.46 -17.52
N LEU A 296 -20.81 0.29 -18.12
CA LEU A 296 -20.70 0.18 -19.58
C LEU A 296 -22.03 -0.37 -20.09
N PRO A 297 -22.60 0.15 -21.20
CA PRO A 297 -23.96 -0.14 -21.67
C PRO A 297 -24.17 -1.57 -22.22
N TYR A 298 -23.42 -2.55 -21.73
CA TYR A 298 -23.46 -3.92 -22.21
C TYR A 298 -24.46 -4.77 -21.42
N ASP A 299 -25.59 -5.00 -22.08
CA ASP A 299 -26.60 -6.04 -21.83
C ASP A 299 -27.16 -6.15 -20.39
N PRO A 300 -28.36 -5.61 -20.12
CA PRO A 300 -29.05 -5.72 -18.84
C PRO A 300 -29.39 -7.17 -18.42
N LYS A 301 -29.16 -8.16 -19.29
CA LYS A 301 -29.29 -9.59 -18.95
C LYS A 301 -28.08 -10.18 -18.24
N THR A 302 -27.04 -9.39 -18.00
CA THR A 302 -25.83 -9.93 -17.38
C THR A 302 -25.75 -9.62 -15.91
N SER A 303 -26.00 -10.69 -15.18
CA SER A 303 -25.84 -10.87 -13.76
C SER A 303 -24.36 -10.75 -13.34
N LEU A 304 -23.76 -9.58 -13.55
CA LEU A 304 -22.41 -9.26 -13.07
C LEU A 304 -22.25 -9.41 -11.54
N LEU A 305 -23.37 -9.56 -10.83
CA LEU A 305 -23.46 -9.91 -9.42
C LEU A 305 -24.45 -11.05 -9.15
N ASP A 306 -24.64 -11.97 -10.13
CA ASP A 306 -24.98 -13.35 -9.74
C ASP A 306 -23.97 -13.77 -8.68
N PRO A 307 -24.45 -14.38 -7.59
CA PRO A 307 -23.92 -14.10 -6.27
C PRO A 307 -22.45 -14.46 -6.25
N ILE A 308 -21.59 -13.42 -6.22
CA ILE A 308 -20.23 -13.55 -5.70
C ILE A 308 -20.41 -14.41 -4.45
N PRO A 309 -19.79 -15.60 -4.37
CA PRO A 309 -20.13 -16.59 -3.36
C PRO A 309 -19.55 -16.15 -2.02
N VAL A 310 -20.21 -15.16 -1.40
CA VAL A 310 -19.82 -14.52 -0.16
C VAL A 310 -20.52 -15.14 1.04
N SER A 311 -21.44 -16.09 0.83
CA SER A 311 -22.13 -16.83 1.89
C SER A 311 -21.17 -17.58 2.84
N GLN A 312 -19.93 -17.81 2.41
CA GLN A 312 -18.87 -18.44 3.21
C GLN A 312 -17.95 -17.43 3.93
N CYS A 313 -18.15 -16.11 3.73
CA CYS A 313 -17.36 -15.04 4.35
C CYS A 313 -17.80 -14.78 5.81
N ILE A 314 -17.72 -15.81 6.64
CA ILE A 314 -18.23 -15.78 8.02
C ILE A 314 -17.41 -14.90 8.99
N ASN A 315 -16.16 -14.62 8.65
CA ASN A 315 -15.22 -13.85 9.48
C ASN A 315 -15.08 -12.39 9.05
N LEU A 316 -15.94 -11.93 8.14
CA LEU A 316 -15.89 -10.58 7.59
C LEU A 316 -16.10 -9.54 8.71
N ARG A 317 -15.17 -8.58 8.78
CA ARG A 317 -15.16 -7.45 9.72
C ARG A 317 -15.41 -6.12 9.03
N SER A 318 -14.91 -5.97 7.80
CA SER A 318 -15.19 -4.81 6.97
C SER A 318 -15.56 -5.17 5.53
N LEU A 319 -16.47 -4.39 4.97
CA LEU A 319 -16.88 -4.45 3.57
C LEU A 319 -16.75 -3.07 2.94
N GLU A 320 -16.12 -2.98 1.79
CA GLU A 320 -16.01 -1.73 1.03
C GLU A 320 -16.53 -1.94 -0.39
N ILE A 321 -17.56 -1.19 -0.76
CA ILE A 321 -18.14 -1.16 -2.11
C ILE A 321 -17.72 0.16 -2.76
N GLU A 322 -16.70 0.11 -3.60
CA GLU A 322 -16.13 1.29 -4.26
C GLU A 322 -16.76 1.59 -5.61
N LYS A 323 -16.66 2.87 -6.02
CA LYS A 323 -16.88 3.34 -7.39
C LYS A 323 -18.24 2.92 -7.97
N ILE A 324 -19.28 3.03 -7.17
CA ILE A 324 -20.66 2.95 -7.66
C ILE A 324 -20.86 4.16 -8.57
N ARG A 325 -21.00 3.92 -9.87
CA ARG A 325 -21.23 4.97 -10.85
C ARG A 325 -22.73 5.21 -11.01
N LEU A 326 -23.15 6.45 -10.81
CA LEU A 326 -24.55 6.84 -11.03
C LEU A 326 -24.71 7.38 -12.45
N GLU A 327 -25.69 6.85 -13.19
CA GLU A 327 -26.00 7.24 -14.57
C GLU A 327 -27.38 7.87 -14.71
N GLU A 328 -27.53 8.72 -15.73
CA GLU A 328 -28.71 9.54 -16.01
C GLU A 328 -29.92 8.70 -16.48
N GLN A 329 -29.69 7.50 -17.02
CA GLN A 329 -30.78 6.61 -17.43
C GLN A 329 -31.37 5.90 -16.20
N ALA A 330 -32.54 6.38 -15.76
CA ALA A 330 -33.32 5.92 -14.60
C ALA A 330 -33.43 4.39 -14.38
N PRO A 331 -33.52 3.49 -15.39
CA PRO A 331 -33.54 2.05 -15.11
C PRO A 331 -32.21 1.51 -14.54
N TYR A 332 -31.06 2.09 -14.88
CA TYR A 332 -29.76 1.56 -14.46
C TYR A 332 -29.43 1.89 -13.00
N SER A 333 -29.73 3.12 -12.55
CA SER A 333 -29.48 3.52 -11.15
C SER A 333 -30.36 2.76 -10.14
N ALA A 334 -31.60 2.42 -10.51
CA ALA A 334 -32.45 1.53 -9.71
C ALA A 334 -31.89 0.10 -9.67
N THR A 335 -31.45 -0.42 -10.82
CA THR A 335 -30.83 -1.75 -10.93
C THR A 335 -29.57 -1.87 -10.07
N ILE A 336 -28.74 -0.82 -9.99
CA ILE A 336 -27.53 -0.82 -9.15
C ILE A 336 -27.86 -0.98 -7.67
N ILE A 337 -28.95 -0.36 -7.18
CA ILE A 337 -29.38 -0.50 -5.79
C ILE A 337 -29.85 -1.92 -5.52
N ASP A 338 -30.69 -2.48 -6.40
CA ASP A 338 -31.19 -3.84 -6.27
C ASP A 338 -30.01 -4.84 -6.25
N VAL A 339 -29.01 -4.58 -7.09
CA VAL A 339 -27.78 -5.37 -7.17
C VAL A 339 -26.93 -5.28 -5.89
N VAL A 340 -26.72 -4.08 -5.35
CA VAL A 340 -26.03 -3.90 -4.06
C VAL A 340 -26.82 -4.56 -2.93
N GLN A 341 -28.15 -4.43 -2.90
CA GLN A 341 -29.01 -5.05 -1.89
C GLN A 341 -29.00 -6.57 -1.98
N ASN A 342 -29.02 -7.14 -3.17
CA ASN A 342 -28.90 -8.58 -3.41
C ASN A 342 -27.54 -9.10 -2.92
N PHE A 343 -26.46 -8.40 -3.25
CA PHE A 343 -25.13 -8.72 -2.75
C PHE A 343 -25.07 -8.67 -1.21
N LEU A 344 -25.53 -7.59 -0.59
CA LEU A 344 -25.54 -7.45 0.87
C LEU A 344 -26.39 -8.54 1.55
N SER A 345 -27.52 -8.91 0.94
CA SER A 345 -28.40 -9.98 1.45
C SER A 345 -27.78 -11.37 1.33
N SER A 346 -26.82 -11.57 0.45
CA SER A 346 -26.08 -12.84 0.29
C SER A 346 -24.96 -13.04 1.30
N LEU A 347 -24.55 -11.97 2.01
CA LEU A 347 -23.55 -12.06 3.06
C LEU A 347 -24.11 -12.83 4.27
N PRO A 348 -23.31 -13.70 4.90
CA PRO A 348 -23.76 -14.50 6.03
C PRO A 348 -23.83 -13.64 7.27
N SER A 349 -24.89 -12.81 7.42
CA SER A 349 -25.13 -11.80 8.48
C SER A 349 -24.13 -11.88 9.65
N PRO A 350 -22.88 -11.40 9.46
CA PRO A 350 -21.82 -11.77 10.38
C PRO A 350 -22.00 -10.90 11.59
N ARG A 351 -22.16 -11.51 12.78
CA ARG A 351 -22.08 -10.73 14.04
C ARG A 351 -20.75 -9.96 14.16
N THR A 352 -19.75 -10.36 13.38
CA THR A 352 -18.40 -9.77 13.30
C THR A 352 -18.30 -8.58 12.37
N LEU A 353 -19.27 -8.30 11.49
CA LEU A 353 -19.18 -7.19 10.54
C LEU A 353 -19.38 -5.87 11.29
N GLN A 354 -18.32 -5.06 11.36
CA GLN A 354 -18.28 -3.83 12.14
C GLN A 354 -18.38 -2.58 11.26
N ALA A 355 -17.90 -2.66 10.02
CA ALA A 355 -17.83 -1.51 9.12
C ALA A 355 -18.27 -1.85 7.70
N ILE A 356 -19.10 -0.98 7.12
CA ILE A 356 -19.43 -0.97 5.69
C ILE A 356 -19.06 0.40 5.14
N SER A 357 -18.36 0.44 4.03
CA SER A 357 -18.03 1.66 3.30
C SER A 357 -18.62 1.57 1.89
N ILE A 358 -19.25 2.65 1.43
CA ILE A 358 -19.87 2.75 0.11
C ILE A 358 -19.35 4.01 -0.58
N GLY A 359 -18.63 3.82 -1.68
CA GLY A 359 -18.06 4.89 -2.50
C GLY A 359 -18.86 5.13 -3.78
N ILE A 360 -19.26 6.37 -4.00
CA ILE A 360 -19.97 6.82 -5.20
C ILE A 360 -19.05 7.70 -6.05
N GLU A 361 -18.91 7.33 -7.33
CA GLU A 361 -18.12 8.05 -8.32
C GLU A 361 -19.04 8.66 -9.39
N PHE A 362 -18.77 9.90 -9.79
CA PHE A 362 -19.46 10.54 -10.92
C PHE A 362 -18.63 10.47 -12.19
N ILE A 363 -19.30 10.45 -13.34
CA ILE A 363 -18.62 10.56 -14.63
C ILE A 363 -17.98 11.96 -14.74
N ALA A 364 -16.68 11.98 -15.03
CA ALA A 364 -15.95 13.21 -15.32
C ALA A 364 -16.69 13.96 -16.44
N MET A 365 -16.92 15.27 -16.26
CA MET A 365 -17.70 16.16 -17.16
C MET A 365 -19.22 16.27 -16.93
N GLN A 366 -19.84 15.56 -15.99
CA GLN A 366 -21.23 15.87 -15.60
C GLN A 366 -21.33 17.19 -14.83
N SER A 367 -22.35 18.00 -15.13
CA SER A 367 -22.61 19.25 -14.39
C SER A 367 -23.02 18.96 -12.94
N LEU A 368 -22.72 19.88 -12.02
CA LEU A 368 -23.11 19.75 -10.61
C LEU A 368 -24.60 19.48 -10.45
N LYS A 369 -25.45 20.23 -11.18
CA LYS A 369 -26.91 20.03 -11.18
C LYS A 369 -27.28 18.58 -11.52
N ARG A 370 -26.68 17.99 -12.56
CA ARG A 370 -26.93 16.59 -12.93
C ARG A 370 -26.49 15.62 -11.84
N ARG A 371 -25.29 15.81 -11.28
CA ARG A 371 -24.77 14.97 -10.18
C ARG A 371 -25.68 14.98 -8.96
N LEU A 372 -26.18 16.16 -8.59
CA LEU A 372 -27.15 16.30 -7.50
C LEU A 372 -28.47 15.59 -7.82
N THR A 373 -29.03 15.77 -9.03
CA THR A 373 -30.25 15.05 -9.42
C THR A 373 -30.08 13.53 -9.36
N MET A 374 -28.93 12.98 -9.81
CA MET A 374 -28.69 11.53 -9.72
C MET A 374 -28.56 11.04 -8.27
N LEU A 375 -27.92 11.82 -7.40
CA LEU A 375 -27.88 11.50 -5.97
C LEU A 375 -29.27 11.56 -5.31
N GLU A 376 -30.12 12.52 -5.68
CA GLU A 376 -31.49 12.61 -5.16
C GLU A 376 -32.34 11.41 -5.59
N LEU A 377 -32.12 10.90 -6.81
CA LEU A 377 -32.81 9.73 -7.34
C LEU A 377 -32.31 8.40 -6.75
N PHE A 378 -31.13 8.39 -6.15
CA PHE A 378 -30.60 7.20 -5.48
C PHE A 378 -31.40 6.90 -4.22
N LYS A 379 -31.92 5.68 -4.06
CA LYS A 379 -32.82 5.29 -2.95
C LYS A 379 -32.06 5.08 -1.62
N TRP A 380 -31.44 6.14 -1.10
CA TRP A 380 -30.63 6.12 0.13
C TRP A 380 -31.35 5.51 1.33
N SER A 381 -32.60 5.91 1.59
CA SER A 381 -33.38 5.39 2.71
C SER A 381 -33.54 3.87 2.64
N SER A 382 -33.79 3.33 1.45
CA SER A 382 -33.94 1.90 1.21
C SER A 382 -32.63 1.14 1.41
N LEU A 383 -31.51 1.70 0.96
CA LEU A 383 -30.18 1.13 1.19
C LEU A 383 -29.84 1.10 2.68
N VAL A 384 -29.99 2.23 3.37
CA VAL A 384 -29.72 2.36 4.81
C VAL A 384 -30.61 1.41 5.61
N GLU A 385 -31.90 1.32 5.29
CA GLU A 385 -32.82 0.36 5.90
C GLU A 385 -32.38 -1.08 5.73
N THR A 386 -31.96 -1.44 4.52
CA THR A 386 -31.48 -2.77 4.22
C THR A 386 -30.23 -3.09 5.04
N VAL A 387 -29.27 -2.18 5.09
CA VAL A 387 -28.04 -2.35 5.88
C VAL A 387 -28.35 -2.51 7.37
N GLN A 388 -29.18 -1.64 7.95
CA GLN A 388 -29.54 -1.73 9.37
C GLN A 388 -30.29 -3.02 9.71
N ARG A 389 -31.18 -3.46 8.82
CA ARG A 389 -31.94 -4.71 9.00
C ARG A 389 -31.04 -5.94 8.93
N LEU A 390 -30.09 -5.96 8.00
CA LEU A 390 -29.20 -7.11 7.78
C LEU A 390 -28.05 -7.18 8.78
N PHE A 391 -27.57 -6.03 9.26
CA PHE A 391 -26.37 -5.92 10.10
C PHE A 391 -26.66 -5.06 11.35
N PRO A 392 -27.40 -5.60 12.33
CA PRO A 392 -27.79 -4.85 13.53
C PRO A 392 -26.60 -4.45 14.42
N ASN A 393 -25.47 -5.14 14.30
CA ASN A 393 -24.22 -4.87 15.05
C ASN A 393 -23.25 -3.93 14.29
N LEU A 394 -23.69 -3.32 13.19
CA LEU A 394 -22.84 -2.44 12.42
C LEU A 394 -22.52 -1.18 13.22
N ASN A 395 -21.23 -0.97 13.50
CA ASN A 395 -20.76 0.20 14.25
C ASN A 395 -20.61 1.42 13.34
N ARG A 396 -20.30 1.20 12.05
CA ARG A 396 -19.95 2.28 11.12
C ARG A 396 -20.45 1.98 9.70
N LEU A 397 -21.20 2.91 9.14
CA LEU A 397 -21.55 2.99 7.71
C LEU A 397 -20.94 4.27 7.12
N ALA A 398 -19.85 4.14 6.37
CA ALA A 398 -19.22 5.28 5.70
C ALA A 398 -19.77 5.43 4.28
N ILE A 399 -20.17 6.65 3.91
CA ILE A 399 -20.57 7.00 2.54
C ILE A 399 -19.56 8.00 2.01
N HIS A 400 -18.80 7.59 1.00
CA HIS A 400 -17.85 8.44 0.30
C HIS A 400 -18.47 8.88 -1.02
N ILE A 401 -18.51 10.19 -1.26
CA ILE A 401 -18.99 10.75 -2.53
C ILE A 401 -17.83 11.46 -3.21
N GLY A 402 -17.63 11.21 -4.49
CA GLY A 402 -16.67 11.93 -5.31
C GLY A 402 -15.69 11.02 -6.04
N GLY A 403 -15.04 11.62 -7.03
CA GLY A 403 -13.84 11.10 -7.67
C GLY A 403 -12.83 12.24 -7.70
N GLY A 404 -11.54 11.94 -7.77
CA GLY A 404 -10.38 12.83 -7.48
C GLY A 404 -10.23 14.15 -8.27
N LEU A 405 -11.32 14.68 -8.83
CA LEU A 405 -11.46 15.98 -9.48
C LEU A 405 -12.49 16.88 -8.78
N CYS A 406 -13.10 16.48 -7.65
CA CYS A 406 -14.13 17.26 -6.95
C CYS A 406 -13.58 18.00 -5.71
N TRP A 407 -12.66 18.93 -5.92
CA TRP A 407 -12.13 19.75 -4.83
C TRP A 407 -13.15 20.81 -4.40
N PHE A 408 -13.72 20.64 -3.21
CA PHE A 408 -14.41 21.71 -2.48
C PHE A 408 -13.59 22.02 -1.23
N GLU A 409 -13.19 23.29 -1.07
CA GLU A 409 -12.30 23.73 0.02
C GLU A 409 -12.89 23.57 1.42
N ASN A 410 -14.21 23.36 1.53
CA ASN A 410 -14.88 23.14 2.81
C ASN A 410 -15.87 21.95 2.73
N PRO A 411 -15.64 20.87 3.51
CA PRO A 411 -16.52 19.69 3.57
C PRO A 411 -17.94 20.03 4.04
N THR A 412 -18.10 21.04 4.89
CA THR A 412 -19.40 21.41 5.49
C THR A 412 -20.31 22.17 4.54
N SER A 413 -19.76 22.84 3.53
CA SER A 413 -20.51 23.53 2.48
C SER A 413 -20.65 22.70 1.20
N ASN A 414 -20.32 21.41 1.26
CA ASN A 414 -20.37 20.56 0.08
C ASN A 414 -21.83 20.25 -0.31
N PRO A 415 -22.25 20.55 -1.55
CA PRO A 415 -23.64 20.35 -1.98
C PRO A 415 -24.07 18.88 -1.95
N TYR A 416 -23.15 17.93 -2.07
CA TYR A 416 -23.44 16.50 -1.96
C TYR A 416 -23.79 16.10 -0.53
N ILE A 417 -23.01 16.57 0.45
CA ILE A 417 -23.26 16.31 1.87
C ILE A 417 -24.58 16.97 2.31
N TYR A 418 -24.82 18.20 1.88
CA TYR A 418 -26.06 18.91 2.17
C TYR A 418 -27.29 18.12 1.67
N LEU A 419 -27.22 17.59 0.44
CA LEU A 419 -28.28 16.78 -0.14
C LEU A 419 -28.53 15.50 0.67
N LEU A 420 -27.49 14.77 1.06
CA LEU A 420 -27.64 13.58 1.90
C LEU A 420 -28.25 13.89 3.27
N ARG A 421 -27.86 15.01 3.88
CA ARG A 421 -28.42 15.46 5.18
C ARG A 421 -29.88 15.90 5.11
N ARG A 422 -30.43 16.16 3.92
CA ARG A 422 -31.88 16.39 3.75
C ARG A 422 -32.69 15.10 3.89
N ILE A 423 -32.05 13.95 3.76
CA ILE A 423 -32.69 12.65 3.93
C ILE A 423 -32.75 12.37 5.43
N THR A 424 -33.94 12.52 6.03
CA THR A 424 -34.17 12.44 7.48
C THR A 424 -33.43 11.27 8.13
N LYS A 425 -33.56 10.07 7.55
CA LYS A 425 -32.94 8.87 8.09
C LYS A 425 -31.41 8.87 8.05
N VAL A 426 -30.81 9.45 7.01
CA VAL A 426 -29.35 9.58 6.91
C VAL A 426 -28.83 10.54 7.97
N ARG A 427 -29.48 11.71 8.11
CA ARG A 427 -29.15 12.70 9.12
C ARG A 427 -29.27 12.16 10.54
N ASP A 428 -30.38 11.51 10.86
CA ASP A 428 -30.64 10.98 12.20
C ASP A 428 -29.61 9.89 12.61
N LEU A 429 -29.02 9.19 11.63
CA LEU A 429 -27.97 8.20 11.87
C LEU A 429 -26.56 8.79 11.88
N GLU A 430 -26.33 9.87 11.11
CA GLU A 430 -25.11 10.67 11.21
C GLU A 430 -25.00 11.30 12.61
N GLU A 431 -26.07 11.89 13.13
CA GLU A 431 -26.12 12.47 14.49
C GLU A 431 -25.87 11.43 15.59
N LYS A 432 -26.21 10.17 15.35
CA LYS A 432 -25.93 9.04 16.26
C LYS A 432 -24.53 8.44 16.09
N GLY A 433 -23.73 8.95 15.15
CA GLY A 433 -22.38 8.43 14.84
C GLY A 433 -22.38 7.08 14.11
N VAL A 434 -23.53 6.61 13.62
CA VAL A 434 -23.65 5.34 12.88
C VAL A 434 -23.27 5.52 11.42
N ILE A 435 -23.60 6.69 10.84
CA ILE A 435 -23.22 7.06 9.47
C ILE A 435 -22.13 8.13 9.51
N GLU A 436 -21.13 7.99 8.65
CA GLU A 436 -20.15 9.03 8.39
C GLU A 436 -20.14 9.39 6.91
N LEU A 437 -20.16 10.69 6.62
CA LEU A 437 -20.21 11.19 5.25
C LEU A 437 -18.88 11.86 4.89
N TYR A 438 -18.31 11.46 3.76
CA TYR A 438 -17.03 11.98 3.26
C TYR A 438 -17.17 12.44 1.82
N VAL A 439 -16.43 13.49 1.45
CA VAL A 439 -16.26 13.91 0.06
C VAL A 439 -14.78 13.92 -0.31
N HIS A 440 -14.45 13.32 -1.45
CA HIS A 440 -13.10 13.22 -2.01
C HIS A 440 -12.97 13.91 -3.36
#